data_AF-A0A3B6MUZ5-F1
#
_entry.id   AF-A0A3B6MUZ5-F1
#
_cell.length_a   1.000
_cell.length_b   1.000
_cell.length_c   1.000
_cell.angle_alpha   90.00
_cell.angle_beta   90.00
_cell.angle_gamma   90.00
#
_symmetry.space_group_name_H-M   'P 1'
#
loop_
_entity.id
_entity.type
_entity.pdbx_description
1 polymer ?
#
loop_
_entity_poly.entity_id
_entity_poly.type
_entity_poly.pdbx_seq_one_letter_code
_entity_poly.pdbx_strand_id
1 'polypeptide(L)'
;MASLRLVAALAPSPPPPSRREPPPPAARLARGVALAAAAATVAAAAASPPALAALAEPANALSLPTWAVHVSSVAEWVTAMALVWDYGERTGLKGWKGLSWGMVPLLGGAMCACTWHFFYNSESLEILVAIQGALTVIGNITMCIAAYRIYKGSQESTNSDSP
;
A
#
# COMPACT_ATOMS: atom_id res chain seq x y z
N MET A 1 3.60 7.10 -80.43
CA MET A 1 4.65 6.08 -80.22
C MET A 1 5.95 6.62 -80.77
N ALA A 2 6.85 7.08 -79.90
CA ALA A 2 8.23 7.44 -80.24
C ALA A 2 9.12 7.14 -79.03
N SER A 3 9.84 6.02 -79.16
CA SER A 3 11.12 5.62 -78.56
C SER A 3 11.46 6.02 -77.12
N LEU A 4 11.13 5.08 -76.24
CA LEU A 4 11.60 4.91 -74.88
C LEU A 4 13.09 4.45 -74.84
N ARG A 5 14.05 5.16 -75.47
CA ARG A 5 15.47 4.71 -75.52
C ARG A 5 16.60 5.75 -75.46
N LEU A 6 16.35 7.00 -75.05
CA LEU A 6 17.43 8.00 -75.04
C LEU A 6 17.56 8.87 -73.78
N VAL A 7 17.12 8.40 -72.61
CA VAL A 7 17.37 9.11 -71.33
C VAL A 7 17.78 8.12 -70.22
N ALA A 8 18.76 7.25 -70.51
CA ALA A 8 19.33 6.34 -69.52
C ALA A 8 20.87 6.35 -69.50
N ALA A 9 21.50 7.38 -70.07
CA ALA A 9 22.95 7.48 -70.16
C ALA A 9 23.58 8.51 -69.22
N LEU A 10 22.82 9.15 -68.32
CA LEU A 10 23.34 10.23 -67.48
C LEU A 10 22.88 10.20 -66.01
N ALA A 11 22.52 9.03 -65.47
CA ALA A 11 22.32 8.92 -64.03
C ALA A 11 23.69 8.80 -63.34
N PRO A 12 24.13 9.79 -62.53
CA PRO A 12 25.37 9.69 -61.79
C PRO A 12 25.29 8.50 -60.82
N SER A 13 26.36 7.71 -60.74
CA SER A 13 26.49 6.61 -59.78
C SER A 13 26.30 7.11 -58.34
N PRO A 14 25.56 6.38 -57.48
CA PRO A 14 25.40 6.79 -56.08
C PRO A 14 26.77 6.87 -55.41
N PRO A 15 27.01 7.90 -54.57
CA PRO A 15 28.30 8.04 -53.90
C PRO A 15 28.53 6.82 -53.01
N PRO A 16 29.78 6.33 -52.89
CA PRO A 16 30.10 5.25 -51.97
C PRO A 16 29.64 5.63 -50.56
N PRO A 17 29.16 4.68 -49.74
CA PRO A 17 28.75 5.00 -48.37
C PRO A 17 29.93 5.67 -47.67
N SER A 18 29.75 6.94 -47.32
CA SER A 18 30.73 7.71 -46.57
C SER A 18 31.05 6.93 -45.31
N ARG A 19 32.27 6.40 -45.22
CA ARG A 19 32.79 5.78 -44.01
C ARG A 19 32.76 6.86 -42.95
N ARG A 20 31.75 6.85 -42.07
CA ARG A 20 31.69 7.77 -40.94
C ARG A 20 32.91 7.45 -40.09
N GLU A 21 33.92 8.30 -40.20
CA GLU A 21 35.11 8.11 -39.40
C GLU A 21 34.69 8.15 -37.93
N PRO A 22 35.17 7.20 -37.12
CA PRO A 22 34.95 7.26 -35.69
C PRO A 22 35.41 8.64 -35.20
N PRO A 23 34.62 9.35 -34.38
CA PRO A 23 35.03 10.64 -33.87
C PRO A 23 36.41 10.49 -33.21
N PRO A 24 37.31 11.47 -33.41
CA PRO A 24 38.68 11.37 -32.94
C PRO A 24 38.72 11.03 -31.43
N PRO A 25 39.76 10.34 -30.94
CA PRO A 25 39.84 9.89 -29.55
C PRO A 25 39.55 11.00 -28.53
N ALA A 26 39.99 12.22 -28.84
CA ALA A 26 39.73 13.43 -28.04
C ALA A 26 38.23 13.79 -27.94
N ALA A 27 37.46 13.65 -29.03
CA ALA A 27 36.02 13.93 -29.03
C ALA A 27 35.22 12.87 -28.24
N ARG A 28 35.67 11.61 -28.26
CA ARG A 28 35.09 10.53 -27.44
C ARG A 28 35.38 10.75 -25.95
N LEU A 29 36.61 11.14 -25.62
CA LEU A 29 37.01 11.48 -24.27
C LEU A 29 36.21 12.68 -23.74
N ALA A 30 36.13 13.77 -24.51
CA ALA A 30 35.36 14.96 -24.13
C ALA A 30 33.88 14.65 -23.87
N ARG A 31 33.26 13.81 -24.72
CA ARG A 31 31.88 13.37 -24.54
C ARG A 31 31.70 12.46 -23.33
N GLY A 32 32.66 11.58 -23.07
CA GLY A 32 32.68 10.73 -21.87
C GLY A 32 32.80 11.55 -20.58
N VAL A 33 33.69 12.56 -20.56
CA VAL A 33 33.84 13.50 -19.44
C VAL A 33 32.57 14.32 -19.23
N ALA A 34 31.96 14.84 -20.30
CA ALA A 34 30.71 15.59 -20.20
C ALA A 34 29.54 14.74 -19.66
N LEU A 35 29.43 13.48 -20.09
CA LEU A 35 28.40 12.57 -19.59
C LEU A 35 28.62 12.19 -18.12
N ALA A 36 29.88 11.94 -17.73
CA ALA A 36 30.24 11.66 -16.35
C ALA A 36 29.98 12.88 -15.43
N ALA A 37 30.30 14.09 -15.89
CA ALA A 37 30.00 15.32 -15.17
C ALA A 37 28.49 15.52 -15.01
N ALA A 38 27.71 15.31 -16.08
CA ALA A 38 26.25 15.37 -16.02
C ALA A 38 25.67 14.36 -15.01
N ALA A 39 26.12 13.10 -15.05
CA ALA A 39 25.70 12.08 -14.09
C ALA A 39 26.05 12.46 -12.64
N ALA A 40 27.24 13.00 -12.40
CA ALA A 40 27.66 13.47 -11.08
C ALA A 40 26.79 14.65 -10.58
N THR A 41 26.41 15.59 -11.46
CA THR A 41 25.52 16.70 -11.07
C THR A 41 24.10 16.23 -10.70
N VAL A 42 23.56 15.24 -11.43
CA VAL A 42 22.24 14.65 -11.11
C VAL A 42 22.30 13.89 -9.79
N ALA A 43 23.35 13.11 -9.55
CA ALA A 43 23.55 12.40 -8.28
C ALA A 43 23.71 13.37 -7.10
N ALA A 44 24.46 14.46 -7.28
CA ALA A 44 24.62 15.50 -6.26
C ALA A 44 23.32 16.26 -5.98
N ALA A 45 22.48 16.50 -7.00
CA ALA A 45 21.17 17.10 -6.82
C ALA A 45 20.21 16.15 -6.07
N ALA A 46 20.24 14.85 -6.36
CA ALA A 46 19.46 13.84 -5.64
C ALA A 46 19.92 13.66 -4.18
N ALA A 47 21.20 13.86 -3.90
CA ALA A 47 21.76 13.84 -2.55
C ALA A 47 21.80 15.24 -1.89
N SER A 48 21.11 16.23 -2.47
CA SER A 48 21.10 17.57 -1.90
C SER A 48 20.39 17.57 -0.53
N PRO A 49 20.83 18.40 0.43
CA PRO A 49 20.16 18.54 1.73
C PRO A 49 18.63 18.72 1.65
N PRO A 50 18.06 19.53 0.73
CA PRO A 50 16.61 19.61 0.59
C PRO A 50 15.97 18.32 0.05
N ALA A 51 16.62 17.56 -0.83
CA ALA A 51 16.12 16.28 -1.31
C ALA A 51 16.13 15.21 -0.20
N LEU A 52 17.20 15.16 0.61
CA LEU A 52 17.29 14.31 1.79
C LEU A 52 16.29 14.72 2.88
N ALA A 53 16.09 16.02 3.10
CA ALA A 53 15.08 16.52 4.02
C ALA A 53 13.64 16.20 3.56
N ALA A 54 13.40 16.15 2.26
CA ALA A 54 12.11 15.72 1.71
C ALA A 54 11.84 14.21 1.88
N LEU A 55 12.88 13.41 2.10
CA LEU A 55 12.79 11.98 2.44
C LEU A 55 12.71 11.74 3.96
N ALA A 56 12.99 12.76 4.78
CA ALA A 56 12.94 12.62 6.22
C ALA A 56 11.49 12.59 6.70
N GLU A 57 11.11 11.47 7.33
CA GLU A 57 9.82 11.38 7.99
C GLU A 57 9.77 12.34 9.19
N PRO A 58 8.61 12.92 9.48
CA PRO A 58 8.46 13.82 10.61
C PRO A 58 8.65 13.06 11.94
N ALA A 59 9.09 13.74 13.01
CA ALA A 59 9.47 13.10 14.28
C ALA A 59 8.33 12.34 14.98
N ASN A 60 7.09 12.69 14.65
CA ASN A 60 5.84 12.08 15.09
C ASN A 60 5.38 10.93 14.18
N ALA A 61 6.19 10.45 13.24
CA ALA A 61 5.90 9.24 12.46
C ALA A 61 6.09 7.96 13.29
N LEU A 62 5.25 6.96 13.03
CA LEU A 62 5.49 5.61 13.54
C LEU A 62 6.65 4.96 12.77
N SER A 63 7.48 4.21 13.49
CA SER A 63 8.52 3.40 12.87
C SER A 63 7.93 2.28 11.98
N LEU A 64 8.68 1.82 10.97
CA LEU A 64 8.27 0.71 10.10
C LEU A 64 7.84 -0.55 10.86
N PRO A 65 8.55 -1.02 11.91
CA PRO A 65 8.09 -2.14 12.73
C PRO A 65 6.74 -1.87 13.41
N THR A 66 6.51 -0.64 13.88
CA THR A 66 5.24 -0.28 14.52
C THR A 66 4.10 -0.26 13.52
N TRP A 67 4.33 0.23 12.30
CA TRP A 67 3.37 0.14 11.19
C TRP A 67 3.02 -1.30 10.85
N ALA A 68 4.03 -2.17 10.78
CA ALA A 68 3.82 -3.58 10.49
C ALA A 68 2.85 -4.22 11.50
N VAL A 69 3.02 -3.94 12.79
CA VAL A 69 2.11 -4.43 13.85
C VAL A 69 0.69 -3.89 13.69
N HIS A 70 0.51 -2.59 13.41
CA HIS A 70 -0.83 -2.02 13.24
C HIS A 70 -1.59 -2.67 12.08
N VAL A 71 -0.93 -2.77 10.91
CA VAL A 71 -1.55 -3.33 9.71
C VAL A 71 -1.78 -4.83 9.87
N SER A 72 -0.83 -5.57 10.45
CA SER A 72 -0.99 -7.00 10.68
C SER A 72 -2.13 -7.27 11.65
N SER A 73 -2.23 -6.53 12.76
CA SER A 73 -3.31 -6.73 13.74
C SER A 73 -4.69 -6.39 13.18
N VAL A 74 -4.82 -5.39 12.30
CA VAL A 74 -6.08 -5.13 11.58
C VAL A 74 -6.44 -6.30 10.67
N ALA A 75 -5.48 -6.82 9.91
CA ALA A 75 -5.70 -7.97 9.02
C ALA A 75 -6.06 -9.25 9.79
N GLU A 76 -5.37 -9.52 10.90
CA GLU A 76 -5.65 -10.62 11.82
C GLU A 76 -7.06 -10.51 12.41
N TRP A 77 -7.47 -9.31 12.82
CA TRP A 77 -8.81 -9.07 13.34
C TRP A 77 -9.91 -9.32 12.30
N VAL A 78 -9.74 -8.81 11.07
CA VAL A 78 -10.67 -9.07 9.96
C VAL A 78 -10.75 -10.57 9.65
N THR A 79 -9.60 -11.26 9.65
CA THR A 79 -9.53 -12.71 9.47
C THR A 79 -10.28 -13.44 10.58
N ALA A 80 -10.08 -13.05 11.84
CA ALA A 80 -10.80 -13.61 12.99
C ALA A 80 -12.32 -13.40 12.86
N MET A 81 -12.77 -12.21 12.46
CA MET A 81 -14.19 -11.94 12.22
C MET A 81 -14.79 -12.86 11.16
N ALA A 82 -14.06 -13.11 10.06
CA ALA A 82 -14.48 -14.02 9.00
C ALA A 82 -14.54 -15.48 9.48
N LEU A 83 -13.55 -15.92 10.27
CA LEU A 83 -13.52 -17.27 10.85
C LEU A 83 -14.65 -17.49 11.86
N VAL A 84 -14.93 -16.51 12.72
CA VAL A 84 -16.07 -16.54 13.67
C VAL A 84 -17.40 -16.64 12.92
N TRP A 85 -17.52 -15.95 11.79
CA TRP A 85 -18.72 -16.00 10.94
C TRP A 85 -18.89 -17.38 10.30
N ASP A 86 -17.85 -17.87 9.63
CA ASP A 86 -17.84 -19.18 8.96
C ASP A 86 -18.10 -20.31 9.96
N TYR A 87 -17.51 -20.23 11.15
CA TYR A 87 -17.82 -21.16 12.24
C TYR A 87 -19.33 -21.17 12.58
N GLY A 88 -19.95 -20.00 12.68
CA GLY A 88 -21.39 -19.88 12.93
C GLY A 88 -22.26 -20.43 11.79
N GLU A 89 -21.80 -20.34 10.54
CA GLU A 89 -22.49 -20.94 9.38
C GLU A 89 -22.37 -22.46 9.37
N ARG A 90 -21.15 -23.00 9.55
CA ARG A 90 -20.91 -24.45 9.49
C ARG A 90 -21.53 -25.22 10.64
N THR A 91 -21.61 -24.62 11.82
CA THR A 91 -22.21 -25.24 13.01
C THR A 91 -23.70 -24.96 13.16
N GLY A 92 -24.26 -24.04 12.36
CA GLY A 92 -25.65 -23.57 12.51
C GLY A 92 -25.88 -22.68 13.74
N LEU A 93 -24.84 -22.36 14.52
CA LEU A 93 -24.93 -21.57 15.74
C LEU A 93 -24.99 -20.06 15.42
N LYS A 94 -26.21 -19.56 15.20
CA LYS A 94 -26.46 -18.14 14.82
C LYS A 94 -25.85 -17.10 15.80
N GLY A 95 -25.61 -17.48 17.05
CA GLY A 95 -24.96 -16.62 18.05
C GLY A 95 -23.55 -16.16 17.64
N TRP A 96 -22.80 -17.03 16.95
CA TRP A 96 -21.43 -16.73 16.50
C TRP A 96 -21.40 -15.70 15.36
N LYS A 97 -22.38 -15.74 14.44
CA LYS A 97 -22.54 -14.66 13.45
C LYS A 97 -22.84 -13.31 14.11
N GLY A 98 -23.60 -13.33 15.21
CA GLY A 98 -23.82 -12.15 16.05
C GLY A 98 -22.55 -11.63 16.73
N LEU A 99 -21.64 -12.54 17.13
CA LEU A 99 -20.33 -12.18 17.67
C LEU A 99 -19.46 -11.48 16.62
N SER A 100 -19.40 -11.97 15.38
CA SER A 100 -18.69 -11.27 14.30
C SER A 100 -19.19 -9.84 14.10
N TRP A 101 -20.51 -9.61 14.16
CA TRP A 101 -21.06 -8.24 14.13
C TRP A 101 -20.68 -7.41 15.35
N GLY A 102 -20.64 -8.02 16.54
CA GLY A 102 -20.18 -7.37 17.78
C GLY A 102 -18.70 -6.98 17.76
N MET A 103 -17.88 -7.61 16.92
CA MET A 103 -16.46 -7.26 16.74
C MET A 103 -16.23 -6.00 15.89
N VAL A 104 -17.23 -5.55 15.11
CA VAL A 104 -17.10 -4.45 14.14
C VAL A 104 -16.72 -3.11 14.78
N PRO A 105 -17.27 -2.68 15.94
CA PRO A 105 -16.88 -1.40 16.52
C PRO A 105 -15.40 -1.36 16.91
N LEU A 106 -14.83 -2.47 17.40
CA LEU A 106 -13.39 -2.56 17.71
C LEU A 106 -12.53 -2.42 16.45
N LEU A 107 -12.94 -3.02 15.33
CA LEU A 107 -12.30 -2.81 14.03
C LEU A 107 -12.35 -1.33 13.62
N GLY A 108 -13.50 -0.67 13.81
CA GLY A 108 -13.64 0.76 13.58
C GLY A 108 -12.66 1.59 14.40
N GLY A 109 -12.47 1.26 15.68
CA GLY A 109 -11.48 1.90 16.56
C GLY A 109 -10.05 1.72 16.04
N ALA A 110 -9.69 0.53 15.57
CA ALA A 110 -8.38 0.28 14.95
C ALA A 110 -8.18 1.10 13.67
N MET A 111 -9.22 1.27 12.85
CA MET A 111 -9.16 2.12 11.66
C MET A 111 -9.00 3.61 12.01
N CYS A 112 -9.64 4.09 13.07
CA CYS A 112 -9.41 5.45 13.59
C CYS A 112 -7.95 5.66 13.99
N ALA A 113 -7.37 4.73 14.76
CA ALA A 113 -5.96 4.77 15.16
C ALA A 113 -5.03 4.80 13.94
N CYS A 114 -5.20 3.86 13.01
CA CYS A 114 -4.38 3.77 11.81
C CYS A 114 -4.50 5.03 10.93
N THR A 115 -5.70 5.62 10.83
CA THR A 115 -5.91 6.86 10.09
C THR A 115 -5.17 8.03 10.74
N TRP A 116 -5.25 8.17 12.07
CA TRP A 116 -4.55 9.22 12.79
C TRP A 116 -3.03 9.11 12.63
N HIS A 117 -2.51 7.88 12.72
CA HIS A 117 -1.08 7.61 12.48
C HIS A 117 -0.65 7.80 11.02
N PHE A 118 -1.51 7.49 10.05
CA PHE A 118 -1.27 7.76 8.62
C PHE A 118 -1.02 9.25 8.36
N PHE A 119 -1.76 10.11 9.05
CA PHE A 119 -1.57 11.57 9.00
C PHE A 119 -0.59 12.09 10.05
N TYR A 120 0.38 11.27 10.43
CA TYR A 120 1.44 11.62 11.39
C TYR A 120 0.89 12.21 12.69
N ASN A 121 -0.18 11.67 13.27
CA ASN A 121 -0.73 12.17 14.54
C ASN A 121 -1.08 13.67 14.51
N SER A 122 -1.60 14.17 13.38
CA SER A 122 -2.01 15.57 13.26
C SER A 122 -3.04 15.97 14.33
N GLU A 123 -2.82 17.11 14.98
CA GLU A 123 -3.74 17.69 15.98
C GLU A 123 -5.14 17.94 15.39
N SER A 124 -5.22 18.29 14.10
CA SER A 124 -6.50 18.48 13.38
C SER A 124 -7.39 17.22 13.33
N LEU A 125 -6.80 16.05 13.54
CA LEU A 125 -7.46 14.75 13.53
C LEU A 125 -7.52 14.09 14.92
N GLU A 126 -7.16 14.81 15.99
CA GLU A 126 -7.18 14.28 17.37
C GLU A 126 -8.57 13.74 17.77
N ILE A 127 -9.65 14.27 17.17
CA ILE A 127 -11.01 13.74 17.35
C ILE A 127 -11.12 12.23 17.04
N LEU A 128 -10.28 11.69 16.16
CA LEU A 128 -10.22 10.25 15.88
C LEU A 128 -9.82 9.43 17.12
N VAL A 129 -9.02 9.99 18.03
CA VAL A 129 -8.64 9.34 19.30
C VAL A 129 -9.85 9.24 20.22
N ALA A 130 -10.67 10.30 20.31
CA ALA A 130 -11.91 10.27 21.07
C ALA A 130 -12.92 9.26 20.47
N ILE A 131 -13.05 9.22 19.15
CA ILE A 131 -13.90 8.26 18.44
C ILE A 131 -13.38 6.83 18.65
N GLN A 132 -12.08 6.60 18.57
CA GLN A 132 -11.44 5.32 18.87
C GLN A 132 -11.78 4.86 20.30
N GLY A 133 -11.70 5.75 21.28
CA GLY A 133 -12.09 5.48 22.66
C GLY A 133 -13.57 5.09 22.78
N ALA A 134 -14.47 5.86 22.15
CA ALA A 134 -15.89 5.57 22.14
C ALA A 134 -16.21 4.21 21.48
N LEU A 135 -15.60 3.94 20.33
CA LEU A 135 -15.73 2.68 19.61
C LEU A 135 -15.17 1.50 20.40
N THR A 136 -14.13 1.72 21.21
CA THR A 136 -13.59 0.71 22.13
C THR A 136 -14.59 0.36 23.21
N VAL A 137 -15.23 1.36 23.84
CA VAL A 137 -16.28 1.13 24.85
C VAL A 137 -17.47 0.40 24.22
N ILE A 138 -17.99 0.89 23.09
CA ILE A 138 -19.10 0.28 22.37
C ILE A 138 -18.74 -1.15 21.93
N GLY A 139 -17.52 -1.36 21.44
CA GLY A 139 -17.00 -2.65 21.02
C GLY A 139 -16.96 -3.67 22.16
N ASN A 140 -16.44 -3.29 23.32
CA ASN A 140 -16.45 -4.16 24.49
C ASN A 140 -17.89 -4.49 24.95
N ILE A 141 -18.79 -3.50 24.96
CA ILE A 141 -20.20 -3.73 25.32
C ILE A 141 -20.87 -4.70 24.34
N THR A 142 -20.71 -4.49 23.04
CA THR A 142 -21.32 -5.33 22.01
C THR A 142 -20.76 -6.75 22.02
N MET A 143 -19.45 -6.91 22.23
CA MET A 143 -18.80 -8.21 22.47
C MET A 143 -19.36 -8.92 23.70
N CYS A 144 -19.52 -8.23 24.83
CA CYS A 144 -20.11 -8.79 26.04
C CYS A 144 -21.56 -9.26 25.82
N ILE A 145 -22.38 -8.46 25.13
CA ILE A 145 -23.76 -8.83 24.78
C ILE A 145 -23.78 -10.07 23.87
N ALA A 146 -22.91 -10.11 22.86
CA ALA A 146 -22.82 -11.25 21.95
C ALA A 146 -22.36 -12.53 22.68
N ALA A 147 -21.34 -12.44 23.54
CA ALA A 147 -20.86 -13.54 24.36
C ALA A 147 -21.95 -14.06 25.32
N TYR A 148 -22.70 -13.15 25.97
CA TYR A 148 -23.83 -13.53 26.83
C TYR A 148 -24.91 -14.29 26.05
N ARG A 149 -25.23 -13.86 24.81
CA ARG A 149 -26.19 -14.56 23.95
C ARG A 149 -25.72 -15.96 23.56
N ILE A 150 -24.42 -16.14 23.30
CA ILE A 150 -23.83 -17.46 23.03
C ILE A 150 -23.95 -18.35 24.28
N TYR A 151 -23.60 -17.84 25.46
CA TYR A 151 -23.72 -18.57 26.73
C TYR A 151 -25.16 -19.00 27.04
N LYS A 152 -26.12 -18.08 26.84
CA LYS A 152 -27.53 -18.41 27.01
C LYS A 152 -28.00 -19.53 26.07
N GLY A 153 -27.60 -19.45 24.80
CA GLY A 153 -27.92 -20.50 23.83
C GLY A 153 -27.27 -21.85 24.15
N SER A 154 -26.06 -21.87 24.72
CA SER A 154 -25.41 -23.12 25.12
C SER A 154 -26.11 -23.77 26.32
N GLN A 155 -26.58 -22.99 27.31
CA GLN A 155 -27.32 -23.51 28.46
C GLN A 155 -28.66 -24.13 28.05
N GLU A 156 -29.36 -23.51 27.11
CA GLU A 156 -30.65 -24.03 26.59
C GLU A 156 -30.46 -25.37 25.87
N SER A 157 -29.37 -25.52 25.09
CA SER A 157 -29.04 -26.77 24.39
C SER A 157 -28.68 -27.89 25.37
N THR A 158 -27.88 -27.61 26.40
CA THR A 158 -27.52 -28.60 27.44
C THR A 158 -28.74 -29.08 28.22
N ASN A 159 -29.67 -28.18 28.55
CA ASN A 159 -30.87 -28.54 29.31
C ASN A 159 -31.86 -29.37 28.46
N SER A 160 -31.95 -29.12 27.15
CA SER A 160 -32.81 -29.93 26.27
C SER A 160 -32.28 -31.35 26.04
N ASP A 161 -30.97 -31.53 26.15
CA ASP A 161 -30.31 -32.83 25.98
C ASP A 161 -30.22 -33.65 27.29
N SER A 162 -30.73 -33.12 28.40
CA SER A 162 -30.81 -33.83 29.68
C SER A 162 -32.03 -34.76 29.72
N PRO A 163 -31.87 -36.06 30.08
CA PRO A 163 -32.93 -37.08 30.00
C PRO A 163 -34.05 -36.94 31.03
#